data_AF-A0A9W8E391-F1
#
_entry.id   AF-A0A9W8E391-F1
#
_cell.length_a   1.000
_cell.length_b   1.000
_cell.length_c   1.000
_cell.angle_alpha   90.00
_cell.angle_beta   90.00
_cell.angle_gamma   90.00
#
_symmetry.space_group_name_H-M   'P 1'
#
loop_
_entity.id
_entity.type
_entity.pdbx_description
1 polymer ?
#
loop_
_entity_poly.entity_id
_entity_poly.type
_entity_poly.pdbx_seq_one_letter_code
_entity_poly.pdbx_strand_id
1 'polypeptide(L)'
;MVARIVVLISGHGSNLQAILDSVDSGRLAGKAQVVAVVSNRKRAYGLERAQKHNVPTEVQTLASFREKGLGREDYDAALARLIRD
;
A
#
# COMPACT_ATOMS: atom_id res chain seq x y z
N MET A 1 13.87 -17.35 0.23
CA MET A 1 13.11 -16.37 1.04
C MET A 1 12.08 -15.70 0.15
N VAL A 2 10.88 -15.43 0.67
CA VAL A 2 9.83 -14.67 -0.02
C VAL A 2 9.98 -13.19 0.32
N ALA A 3 10.05 -12.31 -0.67
CA ALA A 3 10.08 -10.86 -0.47
C ALA A 3 8.69 -10.35 -0.06
N ARG A 4 8.60 -9.67 1.09
CA ARG A 4 7.38 -9.00 1.55
C ARG A 4 7.34 -7.59 0.96
N ILE A 5 6.27 -7.28 0.23
CA ILE A 5 6.12 -6.01 -0.49
C ILE A 5 4.96 -5.23 0.11
N VAL A 6 5.22 -3.98 0.52
CA VAL A 6 4.18 -2.98 0.78
C VAL A 6 4.13 -2.02 -0.41
N VAL A 7 2.93 -1.75 -0.94
CA VAL A 7 2.76 -0.85 -2.10
C VAL A 7 2.08 0.44 -1.66
N LEU A 8 2.73 1.58 -1.91
CA LEU A 8 2.17 2.90 -1.63
C LEU A 8 1.47 3.45 -2.89
N ILE A 9 0.22 3.89 -2.77
CA ILE A 9 -0.59 4.36 -3.91
C ILE A 9 -1.30 5.69 -3.65
N SER A 10 -1.62 6.41 -4.73
CA SER A 10 -2.35 7.69 -4.67
C SER A 10 -3.53 7.78 -5.64
N GLY A 11 -3.89 6.69 -6.32
CA GLY A 11 -4.89 6.74 -7.39
C GLY A 11 -5.31 5.38 -7.94
N HIS A 12 -5.38 5.26 -9.27
CA HIS A 12 -6.02 4.14 -9.95
C HIS A 12 -5.38 2.76 -9.70
N GLY A 13 -4.07 2.73 -9.42
CA GLY A 13 -3.37 1.50 -9.04
C GLY A 13 -3.12 0.52 -10.20
N SER A 14 -2.86 0.99 -11.42
CA SER A 14 -2.49 0.11 -12.55
C SER A 14 -1.19 -0.65 -12.29
N ASN A 15 -0.16 0.00 -11.74
CA ASN A 15 1.09 -0.67 -11.34
C ASN A 15 0.86 -1.67 -10.20
N LEU A 16 -0.02 -1.35 -9.24
CA LEU A 16 -0.43 -2.31 -8.22
C LEU A 16 -1.08 -3.54 -8.87
N GLN A 17 -1.98 -3.35 -9.84
CA GLN A 17 -2.60 -4.48 -10.55
C GLN A 17 -1.54 -5.36 -11.23
N ALA A 18 -0.58 -4.77 -11.94
CA ALA A 18 0.47 -5.53 -12.61
C ALA A 18 1.33 -6.37 -11.64
N ILE A 19 1.58 -5.85 -10.43
CA ILE A 19 2.30 -6.57 -9.38
C ILE A 19 1.45 -7.73 -8.86
N LEU A 20 0.18 -7.47 -8.52
CA LEU A 20 -0.77 -8.48 -8.05
C LEU A 20 -0.93 -9.61 -9.08
N ASP A 21 -1.17 -9.26 -10.35
CA ASP A 21 -1.29 -10.21 -11.45
C ASP A 21 -0.02 -11.06 -11.62
N SER A 22 1.17 -10.49 -11.37
CA SER A 22 2.44 -11.22 -11.45
C SER A 22 2.64 -12.19 -10.28
N VAL A 23 2.07 -11.90 -9.11
CA VAL A 23 2.05 -12.83 -7.98
C VAL A 23 1.06 -13.97 -8.28
N ASP A 24 -0.16 -13.65 -8.68
CA ASP A 24 -1.24 -14.61 -8.94
C ASP A 24 -0.97 -15.53 -10.13
N SER A 25 -0.43 -15.00 -11.22
CA SER A 25 -0.09 -15.77 -12.42
C SER A 25 1.10 -16.72 -12.25
N GLY A 26 1.74 -16.74 -11.07
CA GLY A 26 2.86 -17.61 -10.79
C GLY A 26 4.23 -17.06 -11.18
N ARG A 27 4.31 -15.92 -11.89
CA ARG A 27 5.58 -15.28 -12.28
C ARG A 27 6.45 -14.96 -11.06
N LEU A 28 5.82 -14.49 -9.98
CA LEU A 28 6.45 -14.18 -8.71
C LEU A 28 6.06 -15.15 -7.57
N ALA A 29 5.37 -16.25 -7.88
CA ALA A 29 4.98 -17.23 -6.86
C ALA A 29 6.21 -17.78 -6.13
N GLY A 30 6.12 -17.86 -4.80
CA GLY A 30 7.21 -18.29 -3.92
C GLY A 30 8.40 -17.31 -3.85
N LYS A 31 8.35 -16.18 -4.57
CA LYS A 31 9.40 -15.15 -4.60
C LYS A 31 8.96 -13.84 -3.96
N ALA A 32 7.70 -13.46 -4.14
CA ALA A 32 7.16 -12.21 -3.60
C ALA A 32 5.73 -12.38 -3.10
N GLN A 33 5.37 -11.57 -2.10
CA GLN A 33 4.02 -11.46 -1.56
C GLN A 33 3.73 -9.98 -1.31
N VAL A 34 2.62 -9.49 -1.87
CA VAL A 34 2.10 -8.17 -1.47
C VAL A 34 1.40 -8.35 -0.13
N VAL A 35 1.96 -7.74 0.91
CA VAL A 35 1.48 -7.92 2.30
C VAL A 35 0.58 -6.77 2.76
N ALA A 36 0.69 -5.59 2.14
CA ALA A 36 -0.19 -4.46 2.40
C ALA A 36 -0.17 -3.45 1.26
N VAL A 37 -1.25 -2.68 1.14
CA VAL A 37 -1.34 -1.49 0.28
C VAL A 37 -1.74 -0.29 1.12
N VAL A 38 -0.95 0.78 1.06
CA VAL A 38 -1.24 2.02 1.79
C VAL A 38 -1.57 3.12 0.79
N SER A 39 -2.69 3.81 0.99
CA SER A 39 -3.03 4.97 0.18
C SER A 39 -3.01 6.28 0.94
N ASN A 40 -2.55 7.33 0.27
CA ASN A 40 -2.74 8.70 0.74
C ASN A 40 -4.05 9.35 0.32
N ARG A 41 -4.97 8.59 -0.32
CA ARG A 41 -6.30 9.06 -0.71
C ARG A 41 -7.35 8.01 -0.37
N LYS A 42 -8.36 8.41 0.41
CA LYS A 42 -9.49 7.55 0.82
C LYS A 42 -10.27 6.92 -0.35
N ARG A 43 -10.26 7.57 -1.53
CA ARG A 43 -11.00 7.14 -2.73
C ARG A 43 -10.09 6.60 -3.84
N ALA A 44 -8.86 6.18 -3.52
CA ALA A 44 -7.98 5.58 -4.51
C ALA A 44 -8.55 4.23 -4.98
N TYR A 45 -8.84 4.09 -6.28
CA TYR A 45 -9.35 2.84 -6.83
C TYR A 45 -8.39 1.65 -6.66
N GLY A 46 -7.09 1.90 -6.47
CA GLY A 46 -6.14 0.85 -6.13
C GLY A 46 -6.46 0.13 -4.80
N LEU A 47 -7.19 0.75 -3.88
CA LEU A 47 -7.67 0.08 -2.66
C LEU A 47 -8.63 -1.07 -2.98
N GLU A 48 -9.57 -0.84 -3.91
CA GLU A 48 -10.51 -1.86 -4.40
C GLU A 48 -9.75 -3.03 -5.05
N ARG A 49 -8.67 -2.73 -5.78
CA ARG A 49 -7.82 -3.76 -6.41
C ARG A 49 -7.14 -4.64 -5.36
N ALA A 50 -6.56 -4.02 -4.33
CA ALA A 50 -5.94 -4.74 -3.22
C ALA A 50 -6.95 -5.64 -2.47
N GLN A 51 -8.13 -5.11 -2.17
CA GLN A 51 -9.18 -5.86 -1.47
C GLN A 51 -9.68 -7.07 -2.27
N LYS A 52 -9.84 -6.95 -3.60
CA LYS A 52 -10.19 -8.09 -4.48
C LYS A 52 -9.17 -9.22 -4.45
N HIS A 53 -7.92 -8.88 -4.13
CA HIS A 53 -6.80 -9.81 -4.00
C HIS A 53 -6.56 -10.24 -2.54
N ASN A 54 -7.48 -9.92 -1.63
CA ASN A 54 -7.38 -10.17 -0.19
C ASN A 54 -6.11 -9.59 0.46
N VAL A 55 -5.61 -8.48 -0.08
CA VAL A 55 -4.46 -7.76 0.47
C VAL A 55 -4.94 -6.69 1.47
N PRO A 56 -4.42 -6.65 2.70
CA PRO A 56 -4.72 -5.61 3.68
C PRO A 56 -4.50 -4.20 3.13
N THR A 57 -5.42 -3.29 3.44
CA THR A 57 -5.36 -1.90 2.98
C THR A 57 -5.39 -0.91 4.12
N GLU A 58 -4.57 0.14 4.03
CA GLU A 58 -4.54 1.23 4.99
C GLU A 58 -4.64 2.59 4.29
N VAL A 59 -5.20 3.59 4.98
CA VAL A 59 -5.29 4.96 4.46
C VAL A 59 -4.66 5.95 5.43
N GLN A 60 -3.58 6.59 4.99
CA GLN A 60 -2.88 7.63 5.73
C GLN A 60 -2.80 8.89 4.89
N THR A 61 -3.46 9.98 5.29
CA THR A 61 -3.46 11.23 4.51
C THR A 61 -2.61 12.28 5.20
N LEU A 62 -1.84 13.09 4.46
CA LEU A 62 -1.10 14.20 5.06
C LEU A 62 -2.04 15.22 5.73
N ALA A 63 -3.28 15.33 5.25
CA ALA A 63 -4.30 16.20 5.84
C ALA A 63 -4.64 15.81 7.30
N SER A 64 -4.77 14.51 7.61
CA SER A 64 -5.08 14.07 8.98
C SER A 64 -3.94 14.32 9.97
N PHE A 65 -2.71 14.46 9.47
CA PHE A 65 -1.55 14.87 10.27
C PHE A 65 -1.56 16.39 10.48
N ARG A 66 -1.83 17.16 9.43
CA ARG A 66 -1.95 18.63 9.53
C ARG A 66 -3.04 19.09 10.49
N GLU A 67 -4.18 18.39 10.52
CA GLU A 67 -5.26 18.64 11.49
C GLU A 67 -4.80 18.49 12.95
N LYS A 68 -3.73 17.72 13.18
CA LYS A 68 -3.12 17.51 14.51
C LYS A 68 -1.91 18.42 14.76
N GLY A 69 -1.66 19.40 13.89
CA GLY A 69 -0.47 20.26 13.96
C GLY A 69 0.84 19.58 13.55
N LEU A 70 0.76 18.42 12.88
CA LEU A 70 1.93 17.63 12.47
C LEU A 70 2.32 17.88 10.99
N GLY A 71 3.59 17.62 10.68
CA GLY A 71 4.23 17.89 9.41
C GLY A 71 4.36 16.69 8.47
N ARG A 72 5.12 16.88 7.38
CA ARG A 72 5.41 15.83 6.40
C ARG A 72 6.29 14.75 7.00
N GLU A 73 7.20 15.15 7.87
CA GLU A 73 8.16 14.31 8.57
C GLU A 73 7.44 13.32 9.51
N ASP A 74 6.42 13.80 10.24
CA ASP A 74 5.59 12.95 11.11
C ASP A 74 4.79 11.92 10.31
N TYR A 75 4.26 12.34 9.16
CA TYR A 75 3.54 11.47 8.23
C TYR A 75 4.47 10.37 7.67
N ASP A 76 5.66 10.74 7.19
CA ASP A 76 6.63 9.79 6.65
C ASP A 76 7.15 8.85 7.77
N ALA A 77 7.34 9.35 8.99
CA ALA A 77 7.71 8.53 10.14
C ALA A 77 6.60 7.52 10.51
N ALA A 78 5.33 7.92 10.44
CA ALA A 78 4.20 7.02 10.66
C ALA A 78 4.09 5.96 9.56
N LEU A 79 4.27 6.31 8.29
CA LEU A 79 4.35 5.35 7.19
C LEU A 79 5.49 4.35 7.39
N ALA A 80 6.67 4.84 7.79
CA ALA A 80 7.83 3.96 8.02
C ALA A 80 7.61 2.99 9.19
N ARG A 81 6.85 3.38 10.22
CA ARG A 81 6.43 2.46 11.29
C ARG A 81 5.48 1.40 10.77
N LEU A 82 4.44 1.80 10.04
CA LEU A 82 3.45 0.90 9.45
C LEU A 82 4.07 -0.18 8.54
N ILE A 83 5.17 0.12 7.84
CA ILE A 83 5.86 -0.83 6.95
C ILE A 83 6.74 -1.83 7.72
N ARG A 84 7.22 -1.47 8.92
CA ARG A 84 8.14 -2.31 9.71
C ARG A 84 7.42 -3.39 10.52
N ASP A 85 6.14 -3.20 10.80
CA ASP A 85 5.27 -4.13 11.54
C ASP A 85 4.74 -5.25 10.62
#